data_AF-A0A7W5B8D2-F1
#
_entry.id   AF-A0A7W5B8D2-F1
#
_cell.length_a   1.000
_cell.length_b   1.000
_cell.length_c   1.000
_cell.angle_alpha   90.00
_cell.angle_beta   90.00
_cell.angle_gamma   90.00
#
_symmetry.space_group_name_H-M   'P 1'
#
loop_
_entity.id
_entity.type
_entity.pdbx_description
1 polymer ?
#
loop_
_entity_poly.entity_id
_entity_poly.type
_entity_poly.pdbx_seq_one_letter_code
_entity_poly.pdbx_strand_id
1 'polypeptide(L)'
;MKKIFALAAMAAALLYFTWPAEQNTVPAAPSVPIASAAAPAGKAAAPAAPAASASPDTPSWSRSPFGRAAPLAESQPRAIERRKEQMKEGGYYTPEEYFTLPLKELQKRAKAGDIYALLQLGQQYYYEGPALLEEDGYQLDEDPRFVGKRHFADAAVGGHGQMPAVLAQLYAAEGDMVNAYAWRLFGEQLGEHYAKPLDISKLNNQQQNLARQQASLLLGRFMSRAPVGAIPPQ
;
A
#
# COMPACT_ATOMS: atom_id res chain seq x y z
N MET A 1 47.25 -8.03 35.82
CA MET A 1 46.26 -8.96 35.23
C MET A 1 44.91 -8.26 35.13
N LYS A 2 44.33 -8.26 33.93
CA LYS A 2 42.91 -8.13 33.55
C LYS A 2 41.96 -7.33 34.48
N LYS A 3 41.43 -6.22 33.95
CA LYS A 3 40.00 -6.08 33.58
C LYS A 3 39.80 -4.81 32.73
N ILE A 4 39.80 -5.02 31.42
CA ILE A 4 39.25 -4.13 30.40
C ILE A 4 37.83 -4.63 30.11
N PHE A 5 36.94 -3.71 29.69
CA PHE A 5 35.59 -3.89 29.13
C PHE A 5 34.42 -3.85 30.10
N ALA A 6 33.78 -2.67 30.15
CA ALA A 6 32.32 -2.54 30.16
C ALA A 6 31.94 -1.16 29.60
N LEU A 7 32.29 -0.94 28.34
CA LEU A 7 31.82 0.17 27.50
C LEU A 7 31.08 -0.49 26.33
N ALA A 8 29.76 -0.62 26.44
CA ALA A 8 28.82 -0.87 25.34
C ALA A 8 27.43 -1.29 25.89
N ALA A 9 26.62 -0.33 26.31
CA ALA A 9 25.17 -0.52 26.43
C ALA A 9 24.39 0.79 26.20
N MET A 10 24.94 1.68 25.35
CA MET A 10 24.27 2.89 24.84
C MET A 10 24.43 2.93 23.32
N ALA A 11 23.81 1.98 22.62
CA ALA A 11 23.70 1.99 21.17
C ALA A 11 22.54 1.10 20.70
N ALA A 12 21.32 1.32 21.22
CA ALA A 12 20.11 0.67 20.73
C ALA A 12 18.92 1.63 20.60
N ALA A 13 19.18 2.95 20.53
CA ALA A 13 18.17 3.99 20.41
C ALA A 13 18.09 4.63 19.00
N LEU A 14 18.69 4.01 17.97
CA LEU A 14 18.67 4.51 16.59
C LEU A 14 18.22 3.49 15.54
N LEU A 15 17.63 2.35 15.94
CA LEU A 15 17.12 1.34 15.00
C LEU A 15 15.63 1.52 14.66
N TYR A 16 15.16 2.77 14.61
CA TYR A 16 14.02 3.15 13.78
C TYR A 16 14.44 3.55 12.36
N PHE A 17 15.73 3.41 12.04
CA PHE A 17 16.31 3.70 10.73
C PHE A 17 16.65 2.46 9.88
N THR A 18 16.34 1.24 10.35
CA THR A 18 16.55 0.02 9.56
C THR A 18 15.44 -0.99 9.86
N TRP A 19 14.35 -0.90 9.11
CA TRP A 19 13.33 -1.94 9.03
C TRP A 19 13.94 -3.17 8.33
N PRO A 20 14.12 -4.35 8.99
CA PRO A 20 14.69 -5.51 8.32
C PRO A 20 13.60 -6.25 7.53
N ALA A 21 13.92 -6.53 6.27
CA ALA A 21 13.17 -7.46 5.43
C ALA A 21 13.34 -8.89 5.96
N GLU A 22 12.37 -9.40 6.71
CA GLU A 22 12.19 -10.85 6.80
C GLU A 22 11.39 -11.30 5.58
N GLN A 23 12.13 -11.77 4.58
CA GLN A 23 11.59 -12.55 3.48
C GLN A 23 11.06 -13.87 4.04
N ASN A 24 9.79 -13.89 4.44
CA ASN A 24 9.07 -15.13 4.68
C ASN A 24 8.88 -15.85 3.35
N THR A 25 9.80 -16.77 3.05
CA THR A 25 9.63 -17.76 1.98
C THR A 25 8.48 -18.68 2.37
N VAL A 26 7.29 -18.41 1.84
CA VAL A 26 6.15 -19.35 1.90
C VAL A 26 6.44 -20.50 0.94
N PRO A 27 6.49 -21.76 1.40
CA PRO A 27 6.63 -22.91 0.52
C PRO A 27 5.37 -23.09 -0.33
N ALA A 28 5.58 -23.34 -1.62
CA ALA A 28 4.54 -23.60 -2.61
C ALA A 28 3.64 -24.77 -2.19
N ALA A 29 2.33 -24.51 -2.11
CA ALA A 29 1.33 -25.55 -1.92
C ALA A 29 1.15 -26.36 -3.23
N PRO A 30 0.98 -27.69 -3.14
CA PRO A 30 0.81 -28.56 -4.30
C PRO A 30 -0.58 -28.40 -4.94
N SER A 31 -0.59 -28.17 -6.25
CA SER A 31 -1.78 -28.11 -7.09
C SER A 31 -2.40 -29.49 -7.28
N VAL A 32 -3.65 -29.65 -6.84
CA VAL A 32 -4.51 -30.81 -7.10
C VAL A 32 -5.06 -30.77 -8.54
N PRO A 33 -5.05 -31.88 -9.30
CA PRO A 33 -5.60 -31.93 -10.65
C PRO A 33 -7.13 -32.06 -10.63
N ILE A 34 -7.82 -31.18 -11.34
CA ILE A 34 -9.26 -31.29 -11.61
C ILE A 34 -9.45 -32.20 -12.82
N ALA A 35 -10.23 -33.26 -12.63
CA ALA A 35 -10.57 -34.27 -13.63
C ALA A 35 -11.43 -33.69 -14.75
N SER A 36 -11.05 -34.01 -15.99
CA SER A 36 -11.79 -33.72 -17.22
C SER A 36 -12.86 -34.78 -17.45
N ALA A 37 -14.13 -34.41 -17.35
CA ALA A 37 -15.26 -35.27 -17.69
C ALA A 37 -15.60 -35.12 -19.19
N ALA A 38 -15.59 -36.25 -19.91
CA ALA A 38 -15.98 -36.37 -21.31
C ALA A 38 -17.46 -36.72 -21.45
N ALA A 39 -18.13 -36.20 -22.49
CA ALA A 39 -19.38 -36.72 -23.05
C ALA A 39 -19.57 -36.19 -24.50
N PRO A 40 -20.34 -36.87 -25.39
CA PRO A 40 -19.85 -37.20 -26.73
C PRO A 40 -20.60 -36.56 -27.92
N ALA A 41 -20.09 -36.89 -29.10
CA ALA A 41 -20.36 -36.38 -30.43
C ALA A 41 -21.78 -36.58 -30.98
N GLY A 42 -22.20 -35.63 -31.83
CA GLY A 42 -23.35 -35.72 -32.75
C GLY A 42 -23.07 -34.97 -34.07
N LYS A 43 -23.15 -35.69 -35.19
CA LYS A 43 -22.92 -35.34 -36.61
C LYS A 43 -23.81 -34.19 -37.16
N ALA A 44 -23.27 -33.35 -38.07
CA ALA A 44 -23.65 -33.31 -39.51
C ALA A 44 -23.30 -31.99 -40.26
N ALA A 45 -22.66 -32.16 -41.43
CA ALA A 45 -22.77 -31.46 -42.73
C ALA A 45 -22.51 -29.92 -42.91
N ALA A 46 -21.65 -29.61 -43.90
CA ALA A 46 -21.33 -28.30 -44.53
C ALA A 46 -22.41 -27.88 -45.58
N PRO A 47 -22.39 -26.72 -46.33
CA PRO A 47 -21.22 -26.01 -46.91
C PRO A 47 -21.27 -24.46 -47.12
N ALA A 48 -20.14 -23.92 -47.64
CA ALA A 48 -19.94 -22.73 -48.51
C ALA A 48 -19.78 -21.29 -47.92
N ALA A 49 -18.77 -20.58 -48.47
CA ALA A 49 -18.20 -19.26 -48.12
C ALA A 49 -18.97 -18.05 -48.77
N PRO A 50 -18.65 -16.73 -48.56
CA PRO A 50 -17.33 -16.08 -48.82
C PRO A 50 -16.93 -14.91 -47.87
N ALA A 51 -15.77 -14.30 -48.21
CA ALA A 51 -14.93 -13.29 -47.56
C ALA A 51 -15.56 -11.98 -47.03
N ALA A 52 -14.93 -11.42 -45.99
CA ALA A 52 -14.78 -10.00 -45.59
C ALA A 52 -14.53 -9.97 -44.05
N SER A 53 -13.60 -9.26 -43.42
CA SER A 53 -12.70 -8.17 -43.78
C SER A 53 -11.48 -8.24 -42.88
N ALA A 54 -10.32 -7.90 -43.42
CA ALA A 54 -9.16 -7.55 -42.62
C ALA A 54 -9.42 -6.22 -41.90
N SER A 55 -9.11 -6.14 -40.62
CA SER A 55 -8.61 -4.90 -40.01
C SER A 55 -7.55 -5.25 -38.97
N PRO A 56 -6.48 -4.43 -38.88
CA PRO A 56 -5.22 -4.80 -38.26
C PRO A 56 -5.14 -4.29 -36.81
N ASP A 57 -3.99 -4.56 -36.19
CA ASP A 57 -3.53 -4.01 -34.91
C ASP A 57 -3.98 -4.74 -33.65
N THR A 58 -3.72 -6.05 -33.63
CA THR A 58 -3.27 -6.67 -32.37
C THR A 58 -1.74 -6.70 -32.40
N PRO A 59 -1.05 -6.10 -31.42
CA PRO A 59 0.39 -6.16 -31.35
C PRO A 59 0.86 -7.63 -31.30
N SER A 60 1.77 -8.00 -32.20
CA SER A 60 2.15 -9.39 -32.49
C SER A 60 2.95 -10.10 -31.39
N TRP A 61 3.15 -9.46 -30.24
CA TRP A 61 3.86 -10.02 -29.08
C TRP A 61 2.96 -10.96 -28.24
N SER A 62 1.65 -10.93 -28.45
CA SER A 62 0.67 -11.80 -27.75
C SER A 62 0.59 -13.24 -28.28
N ARG A 63 1.48 -13.65 -29.20
CA ARG A 63 1.53 -15.03 -29.76
C ARG A 63 2.79 -15.81 -29.39
N SER A 64 3.48 -15.45 -28.31
CA SER A 64 4.50 -16.35 -27.76
C SER A 64 3.81 -17.45 -26.95
N PRO A 65 4.00 -18.75 -27.25
CA PRO A 65 3.51 -19.85 -26.41
C PRO A 65 4.22 -19.91 -25.05
N PHE A 66 5.21 -19.06 -24.82
CA PHE A 66 5.93 -18.86 -23.55
C PHE A 66 5.61 -17.51 -22.88
N GLY A 67 4.74 -16.70 -23.49
CA GLY A 67 4.28 -15.45 -22.89
C GLY A 67 3.30 -15.74 -21.78
N ARG A 68 3.74 -15.68 -20.52
CA ARG A 68 2.82 -15.50 -19.40
C ARG A 68 1.97 -14.27 -19.73
N ALA A 69 0.65 -14.43 -19.82
CA ALA A 69 -0.26 -13.31 -19.95
C ALA A 69 0.03 -12.35 -18.79
N ALA A 70 0.65 -11.21 -19.10
CA ALA A 70 0.67 -10.09 -18.16
C ALA A 70 -0.80 -9.77 -17.85
N PRO A 71 -1.17 -9.50 -16.58
CA PRO A 71 -2.51 -9.03 -16.27
C PRO A 71 -2.81 -7.85 -17.19
N LEU A 72 -3.93 -7.90 -17.91
CA LEU A 72 -4.33 -6.83 -18.82
C LEU A 72 -4.29 -5.52 -18.02
N ALA A 73 -3.42 -4.60 -18.43
CA ALA A 73 -3.35 -3.28 -17.85
C ALA A 73 -4.77 -2.70 -17.87
N GLU A 74 -5.28 -2.37 -16.69
CA GLU A 74 -6.63 -1.85 -16.58
C GLU A 74 -6.71 -0.48 -17.27
N SER A 75 -7.84 -0.19 -17.90
CA SER A 75 -8.05 1.13 -18.47
C SER A 75 -8.06 2.19 -17.36
N GLN A 76 -7.35 3.29 -17.59
CA GLN A 76 -7.25 4.40 -16.62
C GLN A 76 -8.59 4.84 -16.01
N PRO A 77 -9.70 4.99 -16.78
CA PRO A 77 -10.98 5.37 -16.21
C PRO A 77 -11.50 4.41 -15.15
N ARG A 78 -11.32 3.09 -15.34
CA ARG A 78 -11.76 2.08 -14.36
C ARG A 78 -10.87 2.06 -13.13
N ALA A 79 -9.56 2.26 -13.30
CA ALA A 79 -8.64 2.40 -12.17
C ALA A 79 -9.04 3.59 -11.28
N ILE A 80 -9.39 4.72 -11.88
CA ILE A 80 -9.87 5.91 -11.15
C ILE A 80 -11.17 5.62 -10.40
N GLU A 81 -12.15 4.95 -11.02
CA GLU A 81 -13.41 4.59 -10.35
C GLU A 81 -13.18 3.68 -9.15
N ARG A 82 -12.38 2.62 -9.32
CA ARG A 82 -12.02 1.73 -8.20
C ARG A 82 -11.31 2.50 -7.08
N ARG A 83 -10.41 3.42 -7.44
CA ARG A 83 -9.71 4.25 -6.46
C ARG A 83 -10.69 5.04 -5.61
N LYS A 84 -11.69 5.68 -6.24
CA LYS A 84 -12.75 6.41 -5.51
C LYS A 84 -13.54 5.52 -4.58
N GLU A 85 -13.87 4.31 -5.01
CA GLU A 85 -14.59 3.32 -4.19
C GLU A 85 -13.77 2.91 -2.97
N GLN A 86 -12.50 2.56 -3.16
CA GLN A 86 -11.60 2.16 -2.07
C GLN A 86 -11.38 3.28 -1.05
N MET A 87 -11.20 4.51 -1.52
CA MET A 87 -11.06 5.68 -0.63
C MET A 87 -12.35 5.93 0.16
N LYS A 88 -13.51 5.80 -0.51
CA LYS A 88 -14.83 5.91 0.14
C LYS A 88 -15.03 4.84 1.22
N GLU A 89 -14.63 3.59 0.95
CA GLU A 89 -14.67 2.50 1.94
C GLU A 89 -13.77 2.79 3.15
N GLY A 90 -12.60 3.39 2.92
CA GLY A 90 -11.70 3.84 3.98
C GLY A 90 -12.19 5.10 4.71
N GLY A 91 -13.22 5.78 4.21
CA GLY A 91 -13.77 7.00 4.80
C GLY A 91 -12.94 8.26 4.58
N TYR A 92 -12.10 8.30 3.54
CA TYR A 92 -11.28 9.47 3.18
C TYR A 92 -11.43 9.82 1.71
N TYR A 93 -11.10 11.06 1.34
CA TYR A 93 -11.34 11.60 0.00
C TYR A 93 -10.24 12.55 -0.41
N THR A 94 -10.10 12.73 -1.73
CA THR A 94 -9.28 13.78 -2.34
C THR A 94 -10.12 14.52 -3.37
N PRO A 95 -9.76 15.77 -3.72
CA PRO A 95 -10.38 16.49 -4.83
C PRO A 95 -10.26 15.72 -6.16
N GLU A 96 -11.19 15.96 -7.07
CA GLU A 96 -11.31 15.24 -8.34
C GLU A 96 -10.05 15.38 -9.21
N GLU A 97 -9.42 16.56 -9.20
CA GLU A 97 -8.23 16.83 -9.98
C GLU A 97 -7.04 15.95 -9.62
N TYR A 98 -7.00 15.39 -8.40
CA TYR A 98 -5.89 14.54 -7.95
C TYR A 98 -5.91 13.14 -8.56
N PHE A 99 -7.06 12.67 -9.06
CA PHE A 99 -7.18 11.33 -9.65
C PHE A 99 -6.49 11.20 -11.01
N THR A 100 -6.31 12.31 -11.70
CA THR A 100 -5.73 12.37 -13.05
C THR A 100 -4.30 12.91 -13.07
N LEU A 101 -3.74 13.29 -11.92
CA LEU A 101 -2.35 13.75 -11.84
C LEU A 101 -1.37 12.59 -12.06
N PRO A 102 -0.29 12.81 -12.85
CA PRO A 102 0.74 11.80 -13.02
C PRO A 102 1.53 11.59 -11.72
N LEU A 103 2.08 10.40 -11.55
CA LEU A 103 2.76 9.97 -10.31
C LEU A 103 3.88 10.94 -9.88
N LYS A 104 4.65 11.45 -10.84
CA LYS A 104 5.71 12.45 -10.63
C LYS A 104 5.21 13.78 -10.07
N GLU A 105 4.04 14.24 -10.51
CA GLU A 105 3.44 15.48 -10.00
C GLU A 105 2.88 15.26 -8.60
N LEU A 106 2.26 14.10 -8.35
CA LEU A 106 1.84 13.71 -7.01
C LEU A 106 3.04 13.65 -6.05
N GLN A 107 4.18 13.08 -6.46
CA GLN A 107 5.41 13.06 -5.66
C GLN A 107 5.94 14.47 -5.37
N LYS A 108 5.93 15.36 -6.37
CA LYS A 108 6.36 16.75 -6.18
C LYS A 108 5.49 17.47 -5.16
N ARG A 109 4.17 17.32 -5.23
CA ARG A 109 3.22 17.92 -4.29
C ARG A 109 3.34 17.31 -2.89
N ALA A 110 3.49 16.00 -2.80
CA ALA A 110 3.71 15.30 -1.53
C ALA A 110 4.98 15.79 -0.83
N LYS A 111 6.07 16.02 -1.57
CA LYS A 111 7.31 16.63 -1.03
C LYS A 111 7.09 18.05 -0.50
N ALA A 112 6.12 18.79 -1.05
CA ALA A 112 5.71 20.09 -0.54
C ALA A 112 4.74 20.00 0.66
N GLY A 113 4.41 18.80 1.12
CA GLY A 113 3.52 18.57 2.26
C GLY A 113 2.03 18.58 1.90
N ASP A 114 1.67 18.51 0.62
CA ASP A 114 0.28 18.37 0.17
C ASP A 114 -0.30 17.03 0.62
N ILE A 115 -1.25 17.09 1.55
CA ILE A 115 -1.89 15.91 2.14
C ILE A 115 -2.67 15.12 1.09
N TYR A 116 -3.35 15.77 0.15
CA TYR A 116 -4.12 15.06 -0.88
C TYR A 116 -3.22 14.30 -1.84
N ALA A 117 -2.04 14.86 -2.14
CA ALA A 117 -1.03 14.15 -2.91
C ALA A 117 -0.49 12.93 -2.15
N LEU A 118 -0.24 13.06 -0.84
CA LEU A 118 0.16 11.92 0.01
C LEU A 118 -0.91 10.82 0.03
N LEU A 119 -2.19 11.17 0.14
CA LEU A 119 -3.29 10.20 0.10
C LEU A 119 -3.35 9.46 -1.25
N GLN A 120 -3.25 10.18 -2.37
CA GLN A 120 -3.23 9.55 -3.69
C GLN A 120 -2.04 8.64 -3.89
N LEU A 121 -0.84 9.06 -3.47
CA LEU A 121 0.35 8.20 -3.54
C LEU A 121 0.16 6.96 -2.67
N GLY A 122 -0.32 7.13 -1.43
CA GLY A 122 -0.60 6.01 -0.53
C GLY A 122 -1.55 4.99 -1.17
N GLN A 123 -2.64 5.50 -1.75
CA GLN A 123 -3.66 4.71 -2.42
C GLN A 123 -3.11 3.96 -3.63
N GLN A 124 -2.45 4.66 -4.55
CA GLN A 124 -1.92 4.07 -5.78
C GLN A 124 -0.81 3.06 -5.48
N TYR A 125 0.16 3.40 -4.63
CA TYR A 125 1.22 2.45 -4.29
C TYR A 125 0.67 1.21 -3.55
N TYR A 126 -0.23 1.38 -2.59
CA TYR A 126 -0.72 0.24 -1.80
C TYR A 126 -1.62 -0.71 -2.59
N TYR A 127 -2.53 -0.18 -3.41
CA TYR A 127 -3.56 -0.99 -4.10
C TYR A 127 -3.26 -1.24 -5.58
N GLU A 128 -2.46 -0.39 -6.23
CA GLU A 128 -2.22 -0.39 -7.67
C GLU A 128 -0.74 -0.66 -8.04
N GLY A 129 0.14 -0.97 -7.07
CA GLY A 129 1.59 -1.13 -7.27
C GLY A 129 2.03 -1.84 -8.56
N PRO A 130 1.51 -3.05 -8.90
CA PRO A 130 1.85 -3.73 -10.14
C PRO A 130 1.50 -2.96 -11.43
N ALA A 131 0.45 -2.13 -11.41
CA ALA A 131 0.04 -1.31 -12.55
C ALA A 131 0.88 -0.04 -12.71
N LEU A 132 1.64 0.35 -11.67
CA LEU A 132 2.50 1.54 -11.70
C LEU A 132 3.90 1.29 -12.28
N LEU A 133 4.26 0.05 -12.61
CA LEU A 133 5.60 -0.31 -13.09
C LEU A 133 6.04 0.46 -14.34
N GLU A 134 5.08 0.92 -15.15
CA GLU A 134 5.31 1.64 -16.40
C GLU A 134 5.16 3.18 -16.24
N GLU A 135 4.76 3.67 -15.06
CA GLU A 135 4.55 5.10 -14.80
C GLU A 135 5.87 5.84 -14.49
N ASP A 136 6.06 7.04 -15.08
CA ASP A 136 7.24 7.86 -14.79
C ASP A 136 7.23 8.32 -13.32
N GLY A 137 8.34 8.06 -12.63
CA GLY A 137 8.51 8.33 -11.19
C GLY A 137 8.22 7.15 -10.27
N TYR A 138 7.86 5.97 -10.79
CA TYR A 138 7.67 4.79 -9.93
C TYR A 138 8.98 4.31 -9.27
N GLN A 139 8.90 3.94 -7.99
CA GLN A 139 10.02 3.41 -7.21
C GLN A 139 10.07 1.87 -7.33
N LEU A 140 11.02 1.35 -8.12
CA LEU A 140 11.14 -0.08 -8.43
C LEU A 140 11.87 -0.89 -7.33
N ASP A 141 12.61 -0.23 -6.44
CA ASP A 141 13.50 -0.83 -5.46
C ASP A 141 12.85 -1.10 -4.09
N GLU A 142 11.64 -0.59 -3.87
CA GLU A 142 10.89 -0.76 -2.62
C GLU A 142 9.59 -1.56 -2.84
N ASP A 143 9.12 -2.26 -1.81
CA ASP A 143 7.79 -2.89 -1.83
C ASP A 143 6.71 -1.80 -1.95
N PRO A 144 5.87 -1.81 -3.00
CA PRO A 144 4.85 -0.77 -3.20
C PRO A 144 3.86 -0.68 -2.03
N ARG A 145 3.54 -1.80 -1.35
CA ARG A 145 2.66 -1.74 -0.17
C ARG A 145 3.32 -1.03 1.00
N PHE A 146 4.62 -1.23 1.18
CA PHE A 146 5.38 -0.50 2.18
C PHE A 146 5.43 1.01 1.85
N VAL A 147 5.73 1.37 0.60
CA VAL A 147 5.73 2.77 0.14
C VAL A 147 4.34 3.42 0.31
N GLY A 148 3.27 2.69 -0.02
CA GLY A 148 1.91 3.17 0.16
C GLY A 148 1.57 3.49 1.62
N LYS A 149 1.90 2.57 2.54
CA LYS A 149 1.74 2.80 4.00
C LYS A 149 2.58 3.97 4.50
N ARG A 150 3.79 4.16 3.96
CA ARG A 150 4.65 5.32 4.29
C ARG A 150 3.95 6.64 3.96
N HIS A 151 3.36 6.76 2.77
CA HIS A 151 2.61 7.95 2.39
C HIS A 151 1.34 8.17 3.21
N PHE A 152 0.60 7.11 3.54
CA PHE A 152 -0.52 7.22 4.48
C PHE A 152 -0.07 7.65 5.89
N ALA A 153 1.08 7.15 6.36
CA ALA A 153 1.67 7.56 7.63
C ALA A 153 2.06 9.05 7.64
N ASP A 154 2.65 9.53 6.54
CA ASP A 154 2.99 10.95 6.38
C ASP A 154 1.74 11.84 6.33
N ALA A 155 0.65 11.36 5.74
CA ALA A 155 -0.65 12.04 5.76
C ALA A 155 -1.28 12.05 7.16
N ALA A 156 -1.21 10.93 7.91
CA ALA A 156 -1.66 10.85 9.29
C ALA A 156 -0.93 11.84 10.21
N VAL A 157 0.41 11.83 10.15
CA VAL A 157 1.26 12.77 10.90
C VAL A 157 1.13 14.21 10.34
N GLY A 158 0.63 14.36 9.12
CA GLY A 158 0.24 15.65 8.54
C GLY A 158 -1.10 16.19 9.01
N GLY A 159 -1.82 15.46 9.86
CA GLY A 159 -3.09 15.90 10.43
C GLY A 159 -4.33 15.39 9.70
N HIS A 160 -4.19 14.40 8.80
CA HIS A 160 -5.36 13.72 8.26
C HIS A 160 -5.96 12.75 9.29
N GLY A 161 -7.04 13.16 9.96
CA GLY A 161 -7.64 12.44 11.10
C GLY A 161 -8.04 10.99 10.84
N GLN A 162 -8.47 10.66 9.61
CA GLN A 162 -8.88 9.30 9.26
C GLN A 162 -7.72 8.31 9.04
N MET A 163 -6.51 8.79 8.72
CA MET A 163 -5.41 7.91 8.31
C MET A 163 -4.89 6.98 9.41
N PRO A 164 -4.80 7.38 10.70
CA PRO A 164 -4.53 6.44 11.78
C PRO A 164 -5.46 5.22 11.78
N ALA A 165 -6.75 5.41 11.46
CA ALA A 165 -7.69 4.30 11.40
C ALA A 165 -7.50 3.38 10.19
N VAL A 166 -7.22 3.96 9.03
CA VAL A 166 -6.85 3.19 7.84
C VAL A 166 -5.60 2.37 8.10
N LEU A 167 -4.52 2.99 8.60
CA LEU A 167 -3.26 2.31 8.90
C LEU A 167 -3.45 1.19 9.93
N ALA A 168 -4.20 1.43 11.00
CA ALA A 168 -4.50 0.40 11.99
C ALA A 168 -5.17 -0.83 11.35
N GLN A 169 -6.10 -0.62 10.41
CA GLN A 169 -6.77 -1.71 9.69
C GLN A 169 -5.83 -2.42 8.72
N LEU A 170 -5.01 -1.68 7.96
CA LEU A 170 -4.06 -2.26 7.01
C LEU A 170 -3.04 -3.16 7.73
N TYR A 171 -2.41 -2.67 8.79
CA TYR A 171 -1.45 -3.47 9.56
C TYR A 171 -2.12 -4.68 10.24
N ALA A 172 -3.35 -4.53 10.74
CA ALA A 172 -4.09 -5.66 11.33
C ALA A 172 -4.40 -6.74 10.28
N ALA A 173 -4.79 -6.35 9.06
CA ALA A 173 -5.05 -7.27 7.96
C ALA A 173 -3.79 -8.03 7.49
N GLU A 174 -2.61 -7.41 7.66
CA GLU A 174 -1.31 -8.02 7.37
C GLU A 174 -0.76 -8.86 8.54
N GLY A 175 -1.45 -8.89 9.68
CA GLY A 175 -1.02 -9.63 10.88
C GLY A 175 -0.01 -8.89 11.77
N ASP A 176 0.34 -7.65 11.42
CA ASP A 176 1.22 -6.80 12.22
C ASP A 176 0.41 -6.07 13.30
N MET A 177 0.04 -6.83 14.33
CA MET A 177 -0.81 -6.35 15.41
C MET A 177 -0.14 -5.26 16.26
N VAL A 178 1.20 -5.19 16.26
CA VAL A 178 1.96 -4.18 17.00
C VAL A 178 1.79 -2.82 16.35
N ASN A 179 2.08 -2.70 15.04
CA ASN A 179 1.88 -1.44 14.33
C ASN A 179 0.40 -1.09 14.24
N ALA A 180 -0.49 -2.07 14.08
CA ALA A 180 -1.93 -1.83 14.13
C ALA A 180 -2.36 -1.16 15.45
N TYR A 181 -1.85 -1.66 16.57
CA TYR A 181 -2.16 -1.10 17.89
C TYR A 181 -1.51 0.27 18.11
N ALA A 182 -0.29 0.48 17.63
CA ALA A 182 0.37 1.79 17.69
C ALA A 182 -0.42 2.89 16.96
N TRP A 183 -0.87 2.61 15.73
CA TRP A 183 -1.67 3.56 14.95
C TRP A 183 -3.03 3.83 15.58
N ARG A 184 -3.65 2.80 16.18
CA ARG A 184 -4.88 2.98 16.95
C ARG A 184 -4.67 3.91 18.15
N LEU A 185 -3.65 3.66 18.96
CA LEU A 185 -3.35 4.49 20.13
C LEU A 185 -3.05 5.94 19.71
N PHE A 186 -2.31 6.13 18.62
CA PHE A 186 -2.06 7.45 18.08
C PHE A 186 -3.36 8.16 17.67
N GLY A 187 -4.27 7.51 16.96
CA GLY A 187 -5.57 8.10 16.65
C GLY A 187 -6.42 8.39 17.89
N GLU A 188 -6.46 7.49 18.87
CA GLU A 188 -7.17 7.72 20.15
C GLU A 188 -6.63 8.95 20.89
N GLN A 189 -5.31 9.18 20.86
CA GLN A 189 -4.68 10.39 21.42
C GLN A 189 -5.07 11.68 20.68
N LEU A 190 -5.45 11.58 19.40
CA LEU A 190 -5.97 12.69 18.59
C LEU A 190 -7.50 12.85 18.73
N GLY A 191 -8.16 12.02 19.55
CA GLY A 191 -9.59 12.06 19.77
C GLY A 191 -10.42 11.19 18.82
N GLU A 192 -9.79 10.32 18.02
CA GLU A 192 -10.52 9.42 17.13
C GLU A 192 -11.25 8.31 17.92
N HIS A 193 -12.45 7.99 17.44
CA HIS A 193 -13.31 6.98 18.03
C HIS A 193 -13.48 5.77 17.11
N TYR A 194 -12.91 4.64 17.52
CA TYR A 194 -12.92 3.41 16.74
C TYR A 194 -14.15 2.56 17.04
N ALA A 195 -15.03 2.39 16.05
CA ALA A 195 -16.25 1.60 16.18
C ALA A 195 -16.01 0.11 16.51
N LYS A 196 -14.90 -0.47 16.01
CA LYS A 196 -14.53 -1.87 16.26
C LYS A 196 -13.30 -1.94 17.17
N PRO A 197 -13.31 -2.75 18.24
CA PRO A 197 -12.12 -2.98 19.05
C PRO A 197 -11.08 -3.78 18.28
N LEU A 198 -9.80 -3.44 18.46
CA LEU A 198 -8.69 -4.25 17.98
C LEU A 198 -8.46 -5.40 18.97
N ASP A 199 -8.27 -6.62 18.47
CA ASP A 199 -8.02 -7.79 19.32
C ASP A 199 -6.59 -7.79 19.88
N ILE A 200 -6.39 -7.03 20.96
CA ILE A 200 -5.10 -6.89 21.64
C ILE A 200 -4.70 -8.13 22.46
N SER A 201 -5.59 -9.12 22.59
CA SER A 201 -5.29 -10.36 23.32
C SER A 201 -4.16 -11.17 22.66
N LYS A 202 -3.93 -10.92 21.36
CA LYS A 202 -2.82 -11.49 20.58
C LYS A 202 -1.46 -10.87 20.89
N LEU A 203 -1.41 -9.78 21.65
CA LEU A 203 -0.18 -9.06 21.98
C LEU A 203 0.26 -9.34 23.42
N ASN A 204 1.52 -9.70 23.60
CA ASN A 204 2.12 -9.79 24.93
C ASN A 204 2.49 -8.40 25.49
N ASN A 205 2.86 -8.33 26.78
CA ASN A 205 3.18 -7.06 27.46
C ASN A 205 4.33 -6.28 26.78
N GLN A 206 5.34 -6.97 26.25
CA GLN A 206 6.46 -6.34 25.56
C GLN A 206 6.00 -5.67 24.25
N GLN A 207 5.18 -6.36 23.47
CA GLN A 207 4.60 -5.86 22.22
C GLN A 207 3.66 -4.68 22.47
N GLN A 208 2.83 -4.73 23.51
CA GLN A 208 1.98 -3.61 23.89
C GLN A 208 2.80 -2.38 24.32
N ASN A 209 3.87 -2.58 25.09
CA ASN A 209 4.78 -1.50 25.46
C ASN A 209 5.49 -0.90 24.26
N LEU A 210 5.92 -1.74 23.30
CA LEU A 210 6.50 -1.27 22.06
C LEU A 210 5.49 -0.40 21.30
N ALA A 211 4.26 -0.88 21.08
CA ALA A 211 3.19 -0.12 20.41
C ALA A 211 2.93 1.25 21.07
N ARG A 212 2.90 1.33 22.41
CA ARG A 212 2.76 2.60 23.16
C ARG A 212 3.92 3.56 22.93
N GLN A 213 5.16 3.04 22.87
CA GLN A 213 6.33 3.85 22.55
C GLN A 213 6.24 4.37 21.12
N GLN A 214 5.86 3.53 20.14
CA GLN A 214 5.70 3.98 18.76
C GLN A 214 4.61 5.06 18.65
N ALA A 215 3.45 4.87 19.30
CA ALA A 215 2.37 5.86 19.33
C ALA A 215 2.85 7.20 19.92
N SER A 216 3.64 7.16 20.98
CA SER A 216 4.22 8.37 21.59
C SER A 216 5.20 9.08 20.64
N LEU A 217 5.98 8.34 19.86
CA LEU A 217 6.86 8.91 18.82
C LEU A 217 6.05 9.53 17.68
N LEU A 218 4.98 8.88 17.24
CA LEU A 218 4.05 9.41 16.23
C LEU A 218 3.43 10.73 16.71
N LEU A 219 2.95 10.76 17.96
CA LEU A 219 2.43 11.96 18.59
C LEU A 219 3.49 13.07 18.67
N GLY A 220 4.72 12.74 19.07
CA GLY A 220 5.83 13.70 19.08
C GLY A 220 6.11 14.29 17.70
N ARG A 221 6.09 13.47 16.64
CA ARG A 221 6.25 13.94 15.25
C ARG A 221 5.10 14.83 14.80
N PHE A 222 3.87 14.46 15.14
CA PHE A 222 2.68 15.26 14.85
C PHE A 222 2.78 16.63 15.54
N MET A 223 3.14 16.68 16.82
CA MET A 223 3.28 17.93 17.58
C MET A 223 4.45 18.80 17.12
N SER A 224 5.52 18.19 16.60
CA SER A 224 6.73 18.91 16.14
C SER A 224 6.59 19.48 14.73
N ARG A 225 5.53 19.12 14.00
CA ARG A 225 5.31 19.64 12.65
C ARG A 225 4.84 21.09 12.78
N ALA A 226 5.65 22.03 12.29
CA ALA A 226 5.24 23.42 12.18
C ALA A 226 3.92 23.52 11.39
N PRO A 227 2.99 24.40 11.77
CA PRO A 227 1.75 24.58 11.02
C PRO A 227 2.10 24.91 9.58
N VAL A 228 1.51 24.16 8.65
CA VAL A 228 1.65 24.37 7.20
C VAL A 228 1.08 25.76 6.90
N GLY A 229 1.96 26.76 6.80
CA GLY A 229 1.58 28.16 6.65
C GLY A 229 2.41 29.19 7.45
N ALA A 230 3.40 28.78 8.25
CA ALA A 230 4.34 29.74 8.84
C ALA A 230 5.22 30.35 7.73
N ILE A 231 4.78 31.49 7.19
CA ILE A 231 5.62 32.38 6.38
C ILE A 231 6.85 32.72 7.24
N PRO A 232 8.08 32.50 6.75
CA PRO A 232 9.27 32.90 7.50
C PRO A 232 9.20 34.41 7.78
N PRO A 233 9.49 34.88 8.99
CA PRO A 233 9.65 36.31 9.22
C PRO A 233 10.77 36.80 8.28
N GLN A 234 10.44 37.76 7.42
CA GLN A 234 11.42 38.50 6.63
C GLN A 234 12.23 39.44 7.53
#